data_AF-A0A7G8IXF3-F1
#
_entry.id   AF-A0A7G8IXF3-F1
#
_cell.length_a   1.000
_cell.length_b   1.000
_cell.length_c   1.000
_cell.angle_alpha   90.00
_cell.angle_beta   90.00
_cell.angle_gamma   90.00
#
_symmetry.space_group_name_H-M   'P 1'
#
loop_
_entity.id
_entity.type
_entity.pdbx_description
1 polymer ?
#
loop_
_entity_poly.entity_id
_entity_poly.type
_entity_poly.pdbx_seq_one_letter_code
_entity_poly.pdbx_strand_id
1 'polypeptide(L)' 'MNDHKRYTVRYRDASSRQIESCYYAGDAFEARVLAMESVPYIRNHPHAIDLIRCEDTQSGVMAA' A
#
# COMPACT_ATOMS: atom_id res chain seq x y z
N MET A 1 14.92 -16.23 -1.28
CA MET A 1 14.96 -14.93 -0.58
C MET A 1 13.63 -14.27 -0.90
N ASN A 2 12.79 -14.02 0.09
CA ASN A 2 11.55 -13.28 -0.17
C ASN A 2 11.94 -11.82 -0.31
N ASP A 3 12.05 -11.35 -1.55
CA ASP A 3 12.22 -9.94 -1.87
C ASP A 3 10.92 -9.21 -1.52
N HIS A 4 10.70 -8.97 -0.22
CA HIS A 4 9.60 -8.12 0.23
C HIS A 4 9.94 -6.69 -0.16
N LYS A 5 9.12 -6.14 -1.05
CA LYS A 5 9.23 -4.80 -1.58
C LYS A 5 8.44 -3.85 -0.71
N ARG A 6 8.83 -2.58 -0.72
CA ARG A 6 8.04 -1.55 -0.05
C ARG A 6 6.84 -1.18 -0.93
N TYR A 7 5.65 -1.30 -0.37
CA TYR A 7 4.40 -0.88 -0.99
C TYR A 7 3.77 0.25 -0.20
N THR A 8 3.40 1.33 -0.89
CA THR A 8 2.62 2.44 -0.35
C THR A 8 1.15 2.22 -0.69
N VAL A 9 0.32 1.99 0.32
CA VAL A 9 -1.13 1.86 0.20
C VAL A 9 -1.77 3.18 0.60
N ARG A 10 -2.50 3.79 -0.33
CA ARG A 10 -3.29 5.00 -0.08
C ARG A 10 -4.76 4.66 0.02
N TYR A 11 -5.38 5.07 1.11
CA TYR A 11 -6.80 4.87 1.36
C TYR A 11 -7.46 6.15 1.89
N ARG A 12 -8.77 6.25 1.74
CA ARG A 12 -9.58 7.30 2.34
C ARG A 12 -10.17 6.84 3.66
N ASP A 13 -10.20 7.71 4.66
CA ASP A 13 -10.93 7.47 5.91
C ASP A 13 -12.40 7.91 5.81
N ALA A 14 -13.15 7.76 6.91
CA ALA A 14 -14.54 8.23 7.02
C ALA A 14 -14.69 9.74 6.84
N SER A 15 -13.64 10.51 7.08
CA SER A 15 -13.57 11.96 6.89
C SER A 15 -13.12 12.35 5.48
N SER A 16 -13.04 11.39 4.55
CA SER A 16 -12.50 11.56 3.19
C SER A 16 -11.06 12.07 3.13
N ARG A 17 -10.29 11.92 4.21
CA ARG A 17 -8.87 12.24 4.24
C ARG A 17 -8.09 11.12 3.57
N GLN A 18 -7.14 11.50 2.72
CA GLN A 18 -6.20 10.55 2.13
C GLN A 18 -5.13 10.23 3.17
N ILE A 19 -5.01 8.95 3.50
CA ILE A 19 -3.99 8.41 4.39
C ILE A 19 -3.14 7.45 3.58
N GLU A 20 -1.83 7.59 3.73
CA GLU A 20 -0.84 6.73 3.11
C GLU A 20 -0.18 5.88 4.19
N SER A 21 0.00 4.59 3.92
CA SER A 21 0.69 3.68 4.82
C SER A 21 1.61 2.77 4.03
N CYS A 22 2.81 2.56 4.57
CA CYS A 22 3.86 1.77 3.95
C CYS A 22 3.87 0.37 4.54
N TYR A 23 3.84 -0.65 3.68
CA TYR A 23 3.88 -2.05 4.06
C TYR A 23 5.00 -2.75 3.28
N TYR A 24 5.64 -3.73 3.91
CA TYR A 24 6.58 -4.61 3.22
C TYR A 24 5.85 -5.88 2.84
N ALA A 25 5.80 -6.18 1.55
CA ALA A 25 5.07 -7.31 1.00
C ALA A 25 5.78 -7.84 -0.25
N GLY A 26 5.56 -9.11 -0.60
CA GLY A 26 6.07 -9.68 -1.84
C GLY A 26 5.29 -9.21 -3.07
N ASP A 27 4.01 -8.87 -2.88
CA ASP A 27 3.14 -8.38 -3.94
C ASP A 27 2.13 -7.31 -3.44
N ALA A 28 1.41 -6.70 -4.38
CA ALA A 28 0.40 -5.68 -4.08
C ALA A 28 -0.84 -6.26 -3.35
N PHE A 29 -1.10 -7.57 -3.46
CA PHE A 29 -2.22 -8.22 -2.80
C PHE A 29 -1.92 -8.46 -1.31
N GLU A 30 -0.73 -8.93 -0.98
CA GLU A 30 -0.24 -9.05 0.39
C GLU A 30 -0.16 -7.69 1.05
N ALA A 31 0.31 -6.64 0.36
CA ALA A 31 0.27 -5.27 0.87
C ALA A 31 -1.17 -4.81 1.21
N ARG A 32 -2.15 -5.19 0.37
CA ARG A 32 -3.57 -4.94 0.63
C ARG A 32 -4.08 -5.66 1.87
N VAL A 33 -3.74 -6.94 2.03
CA VAL A 33 -4.14 -7.74 3.19
C VAL A 33 -3.55 -7.15 4.46
N LEU A 34 -2.26 -6.80 4.46
CA LEU A 34 -1.61 -6.12 5.59
C LEU A 34 -2.29 -4.79 5.94
N ALA A 35 -2.66 -3.99 4.93
CA ALA A 35 -3.40 -2.76 5.14
C ALA A 35 -4.77 -3.02 5.79
N MET A 36 -5.48 -4.07 5.35
CA MET A 36 -6.76 -4.49 5.94
C MET A 36 -6.61 -4.99 7.38
N GLU A 37 -5.53 -5.72 7.68
CA GLU A 37 -5.28 -6.21 9.04
C GLU A 37 -4.91 -5.06 9.99
N SER A 38 -4.13 -4.09 9.53
CA SER A 38 -3.73 -2.95 10.37
C SER A 38 -4.80 -1.87 10.50
N VAL A 39 -5.66 -1.70 9.48
CA VAL A 39 -6.69 -0.66 9.46
C VAL A 39 -8.08 -1.30 9.38
N PRO A 40 -8.82 -1.37 10.51
CA PRO A 40 -10.17 -1.93 10.55
C PRO A 40 -11.15 -1.26 9.57
N TYR A 41 -10.94 0.01 9.29
CA TYR A 41 -11.74 0.76 8.32
C TYR A 41 -11.62 0.18 6.91
N ILE A 42 -10.41 -0.14 6.46
CA ILE A 42 -10.16 -0.70 5.14
C ILE A 42 -10.67 -2.14 5.05
N ARG A 43 -10.59 -2.91 6.15
CA ARG A 43 -11.15 -4.26 6.23
C ARG A 43 -12.66 -4.27 5.96
N ASN A 44 -13.39 -3.31 6.54
CA ASN A 44 -14.83 -3.19 6.33
C ASN A 44 -15.17 -2.49 5.00
N HIS A 45 -14.27 -1.63 4.51
CA HIS A 45 -14.42 -0.89 3.26
C HIS A 45 -13.23 -1.14 2.33
N PRO A 46 -13.17 -2.31 1.66
CA PRO A 46 -12.08 -2.63 0.74
C PRO A 46 -11.97 -1.67 -0.45
N HIS A 47 -13.07 -0.99 -0.80
CA HIS A 47 -13.14 0.05 -1.83
C HIS A 47 -12.60 1.41 -1.37
N ALA A 48 -12.25 1.57 -0.09
CA ALA A 48 -11.63 2.79 0.41
C ALA A 48 -10.15 2.91 0.00
N ILE A 49 -9.52 1.82 -0.43
CA ILE A 49 -8.17 1.84 -1.00
C ILE A 49 -8.24 2.44 -2.40
N ASP A 50 -7.59 3.58 -2.58
CA ASP A 50 -7.54 4.27 -3.87
C ASP A 50 -6.34 3.78 -4.70
N LEU A 51 -5.22 3.45 -4.06
CA LEU A 51 -3.97 3.14 -4.76
C LEU A 51 -3.04 2.24 -3.95
N ILE A 52 -2.36 1.31 -4.63
CA ILE A 52 -1.26 0.52 -4.08
C ILE A 52 -0.07 0.71 -5.02
N ARG A 53 0.99 1.37 -4.53
CA ARG A 53 2.21 1.66 -5.29
C ARG A 53 3.36 0.83 -4.77
N CYS A 54 4.11 0.20 -5.67
CA CYS A 54 5.39 -0.41 -5.34
C CYS A 54 6.49 0.66 -5.41
N GLU A 55 7.18 0.93 -4.30
CA GLU A 55 8.31 1.87 -4.23
C GLU A 55 9.61 1.24 -4.73
N ASP A 56 9.70 -0.10 -4.80
CA ASP A 56 10.89 -0.81 -5.31
C ASP A 56 11.15 -0.54 -6.80
N THR A 57 10.13 -0.12 -7.55
CA THR A 57 10.29 0.29 -8.95
C THR A 57 11.03 1.62 -9.09
N GLN A 58 11.33 2.32 -7.98
CA GLN A 58 12.12 3.56 -7.95
C GLN A 58 13.64 3.28 -7.89
N SER A 59 14.14 2.29 -8.65
CA SER A 59 15.58 2.09 -8.88
C SER A 59 15.95 2.18 -10.36
N GLY A 60 15.19 2.96 -11.14
CA GLY A 60 15.36 3.08 -12.59
C GLY A 60 15.51 4.51 -13.15
N VAL A 61 15.50 5.55 -12.31
CA VAL A 61 15.73 6.94 -12.77
C VAL A 61 16.65 7.71 -11.81
N MET A 62 17.93 7.38 -11.89
CA MET A 62 18.99 8.40 -11.96
C MET A 62 19.85 8.01 -13.16
N ALA A 63 19.31 8.30 -14.34
CA ALA A 63 20.04 8.31 -15.59
C ALA A 63 20.66 9.71 -15.78
N ALA A 64 21.87 9.69 -16.36
CA ALA A 64 22.67 10.79 -16.93
C ALA A 64 23.51 11.64 -15.94
#